data_AF-A0A9E2G8S8-F1
#
_entry.id   AF-A0A9E2G8S8-F1
#
_cell.length_a   1.000
_cell.length_b   1.000
_cell.length_c   1.000
_cell.angle_alpha   90.00
_cell.angle_beta   90.00
_cell.angle_gamma   90.00
#
_symmetry.space_group_name_H-M   'P 1'
#
loop_
_entity.id
_entity.type
_entity.pdbx_description
1 polymer ?
#
loop_
_entity_poly.entity_id
_entity_poly.type
_entity_poly.pdbx_seq_one_letter_code
_entity_poly.pdbx_strand_id
1 'polypeptide(L)'
;MRNEISIREWVERFCDGKYESRDVQTQIEAGWYDWFCRDSNLANKTKRMGNIIEQIKPGGKINLEKSYIWFRNNCPLDDALYDDFRFADIETDATLFVVQISNAYNRNSYTVFEQSNNFLTPVFESYSIKEMIKWFN
;
A
#
# COMPACT_ATOMS: atom_id res chain seq x y z
N MET A 1 17.19 -7.18 -13.88
CA MET A 1 17.11 -7.77 -12.52
C MET A 1 15.92 -7.11 -11.85
N ARG A 2 15.02 -7.89 -11.21
CA ARG A 2 13.96 -7.31 -10.38
C ARG A 2 14.63 -6.72 -9.13
N ASN A 3 14.33 -5.47 -8.83
CA ASN A 3 14.86 -4.77 -7.64
C ASN A 3 13.89 -4.82 -6.45
N GLU A 4 12.69 -5.38 -6.66
CA GLU A 4 11.68 -5.50 -5.61
C GLU A 4 12.12 -6.48 -4.52
N ILE A 5 11.81 -6.11 -3.29
CA ILE A 5 12.02 -6.94 -2.09
C ILE A 5 10.69 -7.52 -1.63
N SER A 6 10.72 -8.66 -0.94
CA SER A 6 9.51 -9.25 -0.40
C SER A 6 8.87 -8.33 0.66
N ILE A 7 7.56 -8.45 0.90
CA ILE A 7 6.91 -7.70 1.98
C ILE A 7 7.55 -7.98 3.33
N ARG A 8 7.98 -9.23 3.57
CA ARG A 8 8.71 -9.56 4.81
C ARG A 8 9.93 -8.66 4.96
N GLU A 9 10.81 -8.65 3.97
CA GLU A 9 12.04 -7.86 4.01
C GLU A 9 11.73 -6.36 4.05
N TRP A 10 10.69 -5.92 3.34
CA TRP A 10 10.24 -4.53 3.38
C TRP A 10 9.82 -4.11 4.80
N VAL A 11 9.04 -4.94 5.50
CA VAL A 11 8.60 -4.70 6.88
C VAL A 11 9.79 -4.66 7.82
N GLU A 12 10.76 -5.58 7.68
CA GLU A 12 12.00 -5.56 8.48
C GLU A 12 12.74 -4.22 8.31
N ARG A 13 12.96 -3.78 7.06
CA ARG A 13 13.58 -2.47 6.77
C ARG A 13 12.77 -1.30 7.31
N PHE A 14 11.44 -1.36 7.21
CA PHE A 14 10.55 -0.33 7.74
C PHE A 14 10.68 -0.21 9.27
N CYS A 15 10.62 -1.33 10.00
CA CYS A 15 10.76 -1.35 11.46
C CYS A 15 12.16 -0.92 11.92
N ASP A 16 13.20 -1.17 11.11
CA ASP A 16 14.57 -0.71 11.35
C ASP A 16 14.79 0.78 11.03
N GLY A 17 13.76 1.49 10.58
CA GLY A 17 13.80 2.92 10.31
C GLY A 17 14.45 3.30 8.97
N LYS A 18 14.64 2.36 8.04
CA LYS A 18 15.26 2.60 6.73
C LYS A 18 14.58 3.71 5.93
N TYR A 19 13.28 3.94 6.14
CA TYR A 19 12.47 4.88 5.38
C TYR A 19 12.11 6.18 6.16
N GLU A 20 12.80 6.50 7.25
CA GLU A 20 12.50 7.69 8.07
C GLU A 20 12.96 9.02 7.45
N SER A 21 13.94 8.99 6.56
CA SER A 21 14.44 10.21 5.89
C SER A 21 13.37 10.83 5.00
N ARG A 22 13.31 12.16 4.98
CA ARG A 22 12.33 12.94 4.20
C ARG A 22 12.72 13.15 2.74
N ASP A 23 13.91 12.75 2.34
CA ASP A 23 14.32 12.89 0.95
C ASP A 23 13.51 11.97 0.04
N VAL A 24 13.23 12.45 -1.18
CA VAL A 24 12.40 11.75 -2.15
C VAL A 24 13.02 10.41 -2.58
N GLN A 25 14.34 10.29 -2.60
CA GLN A 25 15.02 9.08 -3.04
C GLN A 25 14.78 7.92 -2.05
N THR A 26 14.85 8.18 -0.76
CA THR A 26 14.49 7.22 0.30
C THR A 26 13.03 6.78 0.16
N GLN A 27 12.13 7.66 -0.26
CA GLN A 27 10.72 7.33 -0.41
C GLN A 27 10.45 6.56 -1.71
N ILE A 28 11.18 6.85 -2.80
CA ILE A 28 11.19 5.99 -3.99
C ILE A 28 11.70 4.59 -3.63
N GLU A 29 12.79 4.49 -2.85
CA GLU A 29 13.28 3.21 -2.31
C GLU A 29 12.25 2.49 -1.42
N ALA A 30 11.40 3.24 -0.71
CA ALA A 30 10.32 2.66 0.08
C ALA A 30 9.21 2.07 -0.81
N GLY A 31 9.13 2.40 -2.09
CA GLY A 31 8.14 1.86 -3.03
C GLY A 31 7.17 2.90 -3.60
N TRP A 32 7.46 4.21 -3.47
CA TRP A 32 6.65 5.25 -4.13
C TRP A 32 6.86 5.23 -5.64
N TYR A 33 5.77 4.96 -6.38
CA TYR A 33 5.79 4.89 -7.84
C TYR A 33 5.33 6.20 -8.50
N ASP A 34 4.26 6.80 -7.99
CA ASP A 34 3.67 8.02 -8.54
C ASP A 34 2.90 8.80 -7.45
N TRP A 35 3.01 10.12 -7.45
CA TRP A 35 2.38 10.97 -6.45
C TRP A 35 2.13 12.39 -6.93
N PHE A 36 1.06 13.01 -6.41
CA PHE A 36 0.70 14.40 -6.69
C PHE A 36 0.90 15.33 -5.49
N CYS A 37 1.10 14.78 -4.29
CA CYS A 37 1.45 15.56 -3.12
C CYS A 37 2.92 16.04 -3.18
N ARG A 38 3.32 16.96 -2.28
CA ARG A 38 4.73 17.36 -2.18
C ARG A 38 5.60 16.19 -1.70
N ASP A 39 6.82 16.08 -2.23
CA ASP A 39 7.82 15.07 -1.82
C ASP A 39 8.02 15.03 -0.30
N SER A 40 8.03 16.20 0.34
CA SER A 40 8.17 16.34 1.80
C SER A 40 7.09 15.64 2.61
N ASN A 41 5.95 15.27 1.99
CA ASN A 41 4.85 14.57 2.64
C ASN A 41 5.00 13.04 2.56
N LEU A 42 5.84 12.52 1.66
CA LEU A 42 5.94 11.09 1.39
C LEU A 42 6.37 10.29 2.62
N ALA A 43 7.40 10.74 3.36
CA ALA A 43 7.86 10.04 4.56
C ALA A 43 6.76 9.84 5.62
N ASN A 44 5.91 10.85 5.84
CA ASN A 44 4.79 10.72 6.78
C ASN A 44 3.71 9.76 6.26
N LYS A 45 3.47 9.73 4.94
CA LYS A 45 2.52 8.82 4.29
C LYS A 45 3.04 7.39 4.30
N THR A 46 4.33 7.17 4.00
CA THR A 46 5.03 5.88 4.17
C THR A 46 4.90 5.38 5.59
N LYS A 47 5.17 6.24 6.59
CA LYS A 47 4.99 5.86 8.01
C LYS A 47 3.57 5.42 8.32
N ARG A 48 2.58 6.18 7.85
CA ARG A 48 1.16 5.83 8.04
C ARG A 48 0.81 4.49 7.42
N MET A 49 1.19 4.24 6.16
CA MET A 49 0.86 2.98 5.46
C MET A 49 1.71 1.81 5.93
N GLY A 50 2.98 2.03 6.23
CA GLY A 50 3.89 1.04 6.79
C GLY A 50 3.39 0.48 8.13
N ASN A 51 2.90 1.34 9.03
CA ASN A 51 2.25 0.91 10.27
C ASN A 51 0.99 0.03 10.05
N ILE A 52 0.37 0.06 8.87
CA ILE A 52 -0.72 -0.84 8.48
C ILE A 52 -0.12 -2.16 7.97
N ILE A 53 0.84 -2.06 7.06
CA ILE A 53 1.45 -3.19 6.35
C ILE A 53 2.18 -4.12 7.34
N GLU A 54 2.86 -3.58 8.36
CA GLU A 54 3.54 -4.38 9.39
C GLU A 54 2.59 -5.27 10.21
N GLN A 55 1.27 -5.01 10.17
CA GLN A 55 0.26 -5.81 10.88
C GLN A 55 -0.29 -6.97 10.04
N ILE A 56 0.10 -7.09 8.78
CA ILE A 56 -0.26 -8.23 7.92
C ILE A 56 0.64 -9.42 8.26
N LYS A 57 0.02 -10.57 8.52
CA LYS A 57 0.66 -11.76 9.06
C LYS A 57 0.82 -12.85 7.99
N PRO A 58 1.84 -13.72 8.12
CA PRO A 58 1.92 -14.94 7.32
C PRO A 58 0.66 -15.80 7.49
N GLY A 59 0.25 -16.49 6.41
CA GLY A 59 -0.90 -17.39 6.42
C GLY A 59 -2.25 -16.73 6.10
N GLY A 60 -2.28 -15.40 5.96
CA GLY A 60 -3.45 -14.66 5.48
C GLY A 60 -3.57 -14.67 3.94
N LYS A 61 -4.28 -13.67 3.42
CA LYS A 61 -4.56 -13.51 1.98
C LYS A 61 -3.32 -13.16 1.13
N ILE A 62 -2.25 -12.66 1.76
CA ILE A 62 -1.03 -12.23 1.08
C ILE A 62 0.13 -13.16 1.44
N ASN A 63 0.85 -13.65 0.43
CA ASN A 63 2.10 -14.37 0.65
C ASN A 63 3.24 -13.36 0.82
N LEU A 64 3.72 -13.18 2.06
CA LEU A 64 4.74 -12.16 2.39
C LEU A 64 6.11 -12.41 1.76
N GLU A 65 6.42 -13.63 1.32
CA GLU A 65 7.69 -13.96 0.65
C GLU A 65 7.62 -13.72 -0.86
N LYS A 66 6.43 -13.91 -1.44
CA LYS A 66 6.22 -13.88 -2.89
C LYS A 66 5.54 -12.61 -3.38
N SER A 67 5.24 -11.70 -2.48
CA SER A 67 4.63 -10.43 -2.81
C SER A 67 5.58 -9.29 -2.42
N TYR A 68 5.46 -8.16 -3.11
CA TYR A 68 6.08 -6.89 -2.76
C TYR A 68 5.00 -5.80 -2.61
N ILE A 69 5.36 -4.64 -2.06
CA ILE A 69 4.46 -3.49 -1.93
C ILE A 69 4.90 -2.32 -2.78
N TRP A 70 3.95 -1.49 -3.18
CA TRP A 70 4.22 -0.19 -3.77
C TRP A 70 3.10 0.81 -3.45
N PHE A 71 3.43 2.10 -3.56
CA PHE A 71 2.62 3.22 -3.08
C PHE A 71 2.26 4.19 -4.19
N ARG A 72 1.07 4.78 -4.07
CA ARG A 72 0.69 5.96 -4.84
C ARG A 72 -0.05 6.99 -3.99
N ASN A 73 0.01 8.22 -4.45
CA ASN A 73 -0.88 9.29 -4.00
C ASN A 73 -1.59 9.78 -5.26
N ASN A 74 -2.90 9.58 -5.34
CA ASN A 74 -3.69 9.78 -6.54
C ASN A 74 -4.34 11.17 -6.55
N CYS A 75 -4.48 11.76 -7.74
CA CYS A 75 -5.19 13.01 -7.98
C CYS A 75 -6.48 12.76 -8.75
N PRO A 76 -7.63 12.67 -8.07
CA PRO A 76 -8.93 12.73 -8.74
C PRO A 76 -9.15 14.13 -9.34
N LEU A 77 -9.90 14.21 -10.45
CA LEU A 77 -10.07 15.46 -11.21
C LEU A 77 -10.68 16.60 -10.38
N ASP A 78 -11.73 16.30 -9.60
CA ASP A 78 -12.54 17.29 -8.89
C ASP A 78 -12.61 17.02 -7.37
N ASP A 79 -11.65 16.28 -6.80
CA ASP A 79 -11.70 15.88 -5.39
C ASP A 79 -10.32 15.89 -4.70
N ALA A 80 -10.29 15.57 -3.40
CA ALA A 80 -9.08 15.53 -2.60
C ALA A 80 -8.14 14.39 -3.03
N LEU A 81 -6.83 14.66 -2.94
CA LEU A 81 -5.80 13.62 -3.11
C LEU A 81 -6.00 12.50 -2.08
N TYR A 82 -5.82 11.26 -2.51
CA TYR A 82 -5.92 10.10 -1.63
C TYR A 82 -4.71 9.18 -1.79
N ASP A 83 -4.44 8.38 -0.77
CA ASP A 83 -3.31 7.44 -0.76
C ASP A 83 -3.81 6.04 -1.15
N ASP A 84 -3.01 5.31 -1.91
CA ASP A 84 -3.18 3.86 -2.04
C ASP A 84 -1.85 3.13 -1.84
N PHE A 85 -1.96 1.90 -1.35
CA PHE A 85 -0.86 0.95 -1.40
C PHE A 85 -1.36 -0.35 -2.02
N ARG A 86 -0.43 -1.07 -2.64
CA ARG A 86 -0.76 -2.22 -3.49
C ARG A 86 0.13 -3.38 -3.13
N PHE A 87 -0.45 -4.56 -3.10
CA PHE A 87 0.26 -5.82 -3.00
C PHE A 87 0.40 -6.38 -4.40
N ALA A 88 1.60 -6.74 -4.82
CA ALA A 88 1.87 -7.30 -6.13
C ALA A 88 2.74 -8.54 -6.03
N ASP A 89 2.55 -9.49 -6.95
CA ASP A 89 3.34 -10.71 -7.02
C ASP A 89 4.75 -10.41 -7.57
N ILE A 90 5.78 -10.86 -6.86
CA ILE A 90 7.17 -10.56 -7.19
C ILE A 90 7.65 -11.26 -8.46
N GLU A 91 6.98 -12.35 -8.88
CA GLU A 91 7.35 -13.14 -10.05
C GLU A 91 6.76 -12.56 -11.34
N THR A 92 5.51 -12.14 -11.27
CA THR A 92 4.70 -11.77 -12.42
C THR A 92 4.47 -10.27 -12.54
N ASP A 93 4.81 -9.49 -11.51
CA ASP A 93 4.51 -8.06 -11.40
C ASP A 93 3.00 -7.74 -11.38
N ALA A 94 2.17 -8.78 -11.26
CA ALA A 94 0.73 -8.65 -11.20
C ALA A 94 0.32 -8.00 -9.88
N THR A 95 -0.36 -6.86 -9.94
CA THR A 95 -1.06 -6.32 -8.77
C THR A 95 -2.11 -7.32 -8.33
N LEU A 96 -2.08 -7.74 -7.08
CA LEU A 96 -3.01 -8.68 -6.47
C LEU A 96 -4.15 -7.91 -5.78
N PHE A 97 -3.81 -6.87 -5.03
CA PHE A 97 -4.76 -6.05 -4.29
C PHE A 97 -4.40 -4.56 -4.37
N VAL A 98 -5.43 -3.73 -4.42
CA VAL A 98 -5.32 -2.27 -4.27
C VAL A 98 -6.07 -1.85 -3.02
N VAL A 99 -5.38 -1.18 -2.10
CA VAL A 99 -5.98 -0.64 -0.88
C VAL A 99 -6.03 0.87 -0.97
N GLN A 100 -7.23 1.42 -1.20
CA GLN A 100 -7.45 2.85 -1.25
C GLN A 100 -7.81 3.38 0.14
N ILE A 101 -7.16 4.48 0.53
CA ILE A 101 -7.35 5.13 1.82
C ILE A 101 -7.96 6.51 1.61
N SER A 102 -9.18 6.71 2.13
CA SER A 102 -9.89 8.00 2.12
C SER A 102 -10.11 8.58 0.72
N ASN A 103 -10.33 7.73 -0.28
CA ASN A 103 -10.80 8.16 -1.60
C ASN A 103 -12.26 8.64 -1.46
N ALA A 104 -12.53 9.89 -1.84
CA ALA A 104 -13.84 10.51 -1.70
C ALA A 104 -14.94 9.90 -2.59
N TYR A 105 -14.56 9.20 -3.66
CA TYR A 105 -15.51 8.42 -4.46
C TYR A 105 -15.97 7.13 -3.78
N ASN A 106 -15.25 6.69 -2.74
CA ASN A 106 -15.64 5.54 -1.95
C ASN A 106 -16.46 6.00 -0.74
N ARG A 107 -17.43 5.18 -0.36
CA ARG A 107 -18.24 5.44 0.84
C ARG A 107 -17.41 5.31 2.12
N ASN A 108 -16.38 4.45 2.10
CA ASN A 108 -15.63 4.03 3.28
C ASN A 108 -14.18 4.51 3.26
N SER A 109 -13.58 4.67 4.44
CA SER A 109 -12.19 5.11 4.58
C SER A 109 -11.17 4.12 4.03
N TYR A 110 -11.48 2.83 4.02
CA TYR A 110 -10.64 1.76 3.52
C TYR A 110 -11.45 0.91 2.54
N THR A 111 -11.00 0.87 1.29
CA THR A 111 -11.65 0.11 0.21
C THR A 111 -10.60 -0.74 -0.47
N VAL A 112 -10.87 -2.05 -0.57
CA VAL A 112 -9.96 -3.01 -1.18
C VAL A 112 -10.55 -3.55 -2.47
N PHE A 113 -9.74 -3.55 -3.52
CA PHE A 113 -10.03 -4.21 -4.79
C PHE A 113 -9.04 -5.35 -5.02
N GLU A 114 -9.46 -6.37 -5.74
CA GLU A 114 -8.66 -7.58 -5.98
C GLU A 114 -8.61 -7.93 -7.47
N GLN A 115 -7.47 -8.49 -7.88
CA GLN A 115 -7.19 -8.92 -9.25
C GLN A 115 -8.17 -9.98 -9.77
N SER A 116 -8.57 -10.94 -8.93
CA SER A 116 -9.50 -12.02 -9.31
C SER A 116 -10.87 -11.49 -9.74
N ASN A 117 -11.24 -10.30 -9.25
CA ASN A 117 -12.44 -9.56 -9.65
C ASN A 117 -12.16 -8.51 -10.76
N ASN A 118 -10.99 -8.56 -11.40
CA ASN A 118 -10.50 -7.56 -12.35
C ASN A 118 -10.59 -6.11 -11.81
N PHE A 119 -10.52 -5.94 -10.49
CA PHE A 119 -10.70 -4.66 -9.79
C PHE A 119 -12.04 -3.94 -10.09
N LEU A 120 -13.08 -4.66 -10.53
CA LEU A 120 -14.35 -4.06 -10.96
C LEU A 120 -15.18 -3.51 -9.81
N THR A 121 -15.25 -4.24 -8.70
CA THR A 121 -15.97 -3.84 -7.49
C THR A 121 -15.12 -4.06 -6.25
N PRO A 122 -15.36 -3.30 -5.16
CA PRO A 122 -14.72 -3.55 -3.88
C PRO A 122 -14.99 -4.98 -3.40
N VAL A 123 -13.95 -5.65 -2.87
CA VAL A 123 -14.06 -6.94 -2.17
C VAL A 123 -14.12 -6.77 -0.65
N PHE A 124 -13.78 -5.56 -0.17
CA PHE A 124 -13.89 -5.16 1.23
C PHE A 124 -14.05 -3.64 1.34
N GLU A 125 -14.90 -3.19 2.27
CA GLU A 125 -15.08 -1.78 2.61
C GLU A 125 -15.31 -1.62 4.11
N SER A 126 -14.57 -0.72 4.76
CA SER A 126 -14.83 -0.35 6.17
C SER A 126 -14.27 1.03 6.51
N TYR A 127 -14.86 1.66 7.53
CA TYR A 127 -14.23 2.81 8.19
C TYR A 127 -13.12 2.41 9.17
N SER A 128 -13.05 1.14 9.55
CA SER A 128 -12.16 0.60 10.56
C SER A 128 -10.93 -0.06 9.96
N ILE A 129 -9.77 0.51 10.24
CA ILE A 129 -8.47 -0.08 9.91
C ILE A 129 -8.30 -1.49 10.51
N LYS A 130 -8.83 -1.71 11.71
CA LYS A 130 -8.74 -3.00 12.41
C LYS A 130 -9.54 -4.09 11.69
N GLU A 131 -10.68 -3.74 11.12
CA GLU A 131 -11.49 -4.69 10.35
C GLU A 131 -10.80 -5.04 9.03
N MET A 132 -10.18 -4.06 8.36
CA MET A 132 -9.39 -4.31 7.15
C MET A 132 -8.20 -5.23 7.43
N ILE A 133 -7.44 -4.96 8.49
CA ILE A 133 -6.30 -5.82 8.90
C ILE A 133 -6.80 -7.23 9.24
N LYS A 134 -7.94 -7.35 9.93
CA LYS A 134 -8.57 -8.65 10.22
C LYS A 134 -9.04 -9.37 8.95
N TRP A 135 -9.45 -8.65 7.91
CA TRP A 135 -9.88 -9.26 6.66
C TRP A 135 -8.70 -9.79 5.84
N PHE A 136 -7.54 -9.15 5.89
CA PHE A 136 -6.32 -9.62 5.23
C PHE A 136 -5.69 -10.83 5.92
N ASN A 137 -5.83 -10.95 7.24
CA ASN A 137 -5.27 -12.01 8.08
C ASN A 137 -6.21 -13.21 8.23
#